data_AF-A0A9Q1BPK9-F1
#
_entry.id   AF-A0A9Q1BPK9-F1
#
_cell.length_a   1.000
_cell.length_b   1.000
_cell.length_c   1.000
_cell.angle_alpha   90.00
_cell.angle_beta   90.00
_cell.angle_gamma   90.00
#
_symmetry.space_group_name_H-M   'P 1'
#
loop_
_entity.id
_entity.type
_entity.pdbx_description
1 polymer ?
#
loop_
_entity_poly.entity_id
_entity_poly.type
_entity_poly.pdbx_seq_one_letter_code
_entity_poly.pdbx_strand_id
1 'polypeptide(L)'
;MPFNLDKFVASPSVEELDSLKKSEIVKVAKHYGIEFQPLMRKDEIKRYVLEYLVDESILPSTVLETAITVPTDNTFELKRLEIEMNKEIRLKEMEREREREERAMQKEKEEREHEFRLKQLELGVIKGSDPKIGLDTGGFDVSKHVKFVPKFQEDNVEKFFNHFEKLGEQLKWPRDKWSILIQSNFTGKAQEVYSALSIEDSMDYDKVKKAILQAYELVPEAYRQKFRKL
;
A
#
# COMPACT_ATOMS: atom_id res chain seq x y z
N MET A 1 -3.03 63.06 24.66
CA MET A 1 -2.20 64.24 25.00
C MET A 1 -0.76 63.92 24.65
N PRO A 2 0.08 64.87 24.21
CA PRO A 2 1.50 64.61 24.02
C PRO A 2 2.15 64.26 25.36
N PHE A 3 2.97 63.20 25.40
CA PHE A 3 3.77 62.84 26.56
C PHE A 3 4.68 64.01 26.95
N ASN A 4 4.73 64.32 28.23
CA ASN A 4 5.57 65.36 28.79
C ASN A 4 6.55 64.72 29.78
N LEU A 5 7.84 64.75 29.42
CA LEU A 5 8.92 64.12 30.19
C LEU A 5 9.07 64.73 31.58
N ASP A 6 8.98 66.06 31.69
CA ASP A 6 9.16 66.78 32.96
C ASP A 6 8.04 66.45 33.96
N LYS A 7 6.81 66.26 33.47
CA LYS A 7 5.68 65.82 34.30
C LYS A 7 5.85 64.39 34.79
N PHE A 8 6.33 63.50 33.93
CA PHE A 8 6.59 62.11 34.28
C PHE A 8 7.73 61.98 35.30
N VAL A 9 8.82 62.74 35.14
CA VAL A 9 9.93 62.74 36.10
C VAL A 9 9.49 63.31 37.47
N ALA A 10 8.56 64.28 37.47
CA ALA A 10 8.02 64.86 38.71
C ALA A 10 7.06 63.91 39.46
N SER A 11 6.32 63.05 38.75
CA SER A 11 5.45 62.03 39.35
C SER A 11 5.43 60.77 38.49
N PRO A 12 6.45 59.91 38.63
CA PRO A 12 6.56 58.71 37.81
C PRO A 12 5.50 57.70 38.21
N SER A 13 4.74 57.22 37.22
CA SER A 13 3.69 56.21 37.40
C SER A 13 3.88 55.05 36.42
N VAL A 14 3.59 53.85 36.90
CA VAL A 14 3.66 52.60 36.12
C VAL A 14 2.64 52.61 34.99
N GLU A 15 1.43 53.09 35.27
CA GLU A 15 0.33 53.14 34.29
C GLU A 15 0.68 54.08 33.13
N GLU A 16 1.35 55.20 33.44
CA GLU A 16 1.85 56.11 32.42
C GLU A 16 2.93 55.44 31.58
N LEU A 17 3.94 54.81 32.21
CA LEU A 17 5.04 54.12 31.54
C LEU A 17 4.56 52.98 30.61
N ASP A 18 3.51 52.26 31.00
CA ASP A 18 2.87 51.20 30.21
C ASP A 18 2.23 51.74 28.92
N SER A 19 1.62 52.92 29.01
CA SER A 19 0.94 53.60 27.91
C SER A 19 1.87 54.29 26.90
N LEU A 20 3.15 54.51 27.25
CA LEU A 20 4.11 55.24 26.41
C LEU A 20 4.51 54.47 25.14
N LYS A 21 4.86 55.21 24.10
CA LYS A 21 5.44 54.66 22.86
C LYS A 21 6.94 54.41 23.03
N LYS A 22 7.52 53.51 22.22
CA LYS A 22 8.96 53.20 22.24
C LYS A 22 9.84 54.47 22.17
N SER A 23 9.46 55.43 21.34
CA SER A 23 10.17 56.72 21.21
C SER A 23 10.13 57.59 22.47
N GLU A 24 9.11 57.44 23.31
CA GLU A 24 8.93 58.20 24.56
C GLU A 24 9.67 57.51 25.70
N ILE A 25 9.60 56.18 25.79
CA ILE A 25 10.39 55.37 26.75
C ILE A 25 11.90 55.59 26.54
N VAL A 26 12.34 55.68 25.29
CA VAL A 26 13.73 56.02 24.95
C VAL A 26 14.13 57.41 25.46
N LYS A 27 13.22 58.39 25.47
CA LYS A 27 13.50 59.72 26.03
C LYS A 27 13.63 59.66 27.55
N VAL A 28 12.78 58.88 28.21
CA VAL A 28 12.85 58.62 29.66
C VAL A 28 14.17 57.93 30.01
N ALA A 29 14.53 56.86 29.31
CA ALA A 29 15.79 56.15 29.53
C ALA A 29 17.02 57.07 29.39
N LYS A 30 17.05 57.93 28.36
CA LYS A 30 18.11 58.92 28.17
C LYS A 30 18.16 59.98 29.28
N HIS A 31 17.01 60.40 29.79
CA HIS A 31 16.94 61.39 30.89
C HIS A 31 17.56 60.83 32.18
N TYR A 32 17.29 59.56 32.48
CA TYR A 32 17.87 58.87 33.63
C TYR A 32 19.27 58.30 33.37
N GLY A 33 19.88 58.56 32.20
CA GLY A 33 21.23 58.11 31.88
C GLY A 33 21.38 56.59 31.71
N ILE A 34 20.28 55.88 31.43
CA ILE A 34 20.27 54.43 31.27
C ILE A 34 20.84 54.07 29.89
N GLU A 35 21.89 53.26 29.88
CA GLU A 35 22.46 52.72 28.64
C GLU A 35 21.60 51.56 28.11
N PHE A 36 21.22 51.63 26.83
CA PHE A 36 20.46 50.58 26.16
C PHE A 36 20.92 50.43 24.70
N GLN A 37 20.72 49.25 24.13
CA GLN A 37 21.03 49.04 22.71
C GLN A 37 19.91 49.59 21.82
N PRO A 38 20.21 50.32 20.73
CA PRO A 38 19.19 50.93 19.86
C PRO A 38 18.20 49.93 19.22
N LEU A 39 18.60 48.66 19.08
CA LEU A 39 17.78 47.58 18.53
C LEU A 39 16.83 46.93 19.55
N MET A 40 16.97 47.21 20.85
CA MET A 40 16.16 46.57 21.90
C MET A 40 14.67 46.84 21.72
N ARG A 41 13.85 45.88 22.15
CA ARG A 41 12.38 45.95 22.07
C ARG A 41 11.84 46.97 23.07
N LYS A 42 10.62 47.47 22.82
CA LYS A 42 9.95 48.45 23.72
C LYS A 42 9.95 47.94 25.16
N ASP A 43 9.63 46.67 25.36
CA ASP A 43 9.47 46.07 26.70
C ASP A 43 10.81 45.81 27.40
N GLU A 44 11.89 45.59 26.65
CA GLU A 44 13.24 45.47 27.20
C GLU A 44 13.76 46.82 27.72
N ILE A 45 13.62 47.88 26.92
CA ILE A 45 13.99 49.24 27.35
C ILE A 45 13.12 49.68 28.54
N LYS A 46 11.83 49.33 28.52
CA LYS A 46 10.91 49.58 29.63
C LYS A 46 11.35 48.88 30.92
N ARG A 47 11.84 47.64 30.84
CA ARG A 47 12.35 46.90 32.00
C ARG A 47 13.56 47.58 32.63
N TYR A 48 14.53 48.02 31.83
CA TYR A 48 15.68 48.77 32.35
C TYR A 48 15.28 50.08 33.02
N VAL A 49 14.31 50.80 32.45
CA VAL A 49 13.74 52.01 33.07
C VAL A 49 13.03 51.68 34.38
N LEU A 50 12.24 50.61 34.43
CA LEU A 50 11.56 50.16 35.65
C LEU A 50 12.54 49.73 36.75
N GLU A 51 13.59 48.99 36.38
CA GLU A 51 14.64 48.54 37.29
C GLU A 51 15.35 49.74 37.93
N TYR A 52 15.78 50.72 37.11
CA TYR A 52 16.39 51.95 37.61
C TYR A 52 15.45 52.76 38.52
N LEU A 53 14.17 52.90 38.16
CA LEU A 53 13.20 53.64 38.99
C LEU A 53 12.90 52.93 40.32
N VAL A 54 13.02 51.61 40.39
CA VAL A 54 12.90 50.87 41.65
C VAL A 54 14.17 50.99 42.48
N ASP A 55 15.36 50.91 41.86
CA ASP A 55 16.66 51.03 42.53
C ASP A 55 16.85 52.42 43.15
N GLU A 56 16.42 53.49 42.46
CA GLU A 56 16.42 54.85 42.98
C GLU A 56 15.30 55.10 44.03
N SER A 57 14.55 54.07 44.44
CA SER A 57 13.42 54.14 45.39
C SER A 57 12.30 55.09 44.96
N ILE A 58 12.20 55.37 43.65
CA ILE A 58 11.21 56.26 43.05
C ILE A 58 9.86 55.53 42.89
N LEU A 59 9.89 54.21 42.65
CA LEU A 59 8.72 53.33 42.59
C LEU A 59 8.87 52.13 43.54
N PRO A 60 7.77 51.66 44.17
CA PRO A 60 7.81 50.48 45.04
C PRO A 60 8.12 49.20 44.25
N SER A 61 8.94 48.32 44.83
CA SER A 61 9.43 47.07 44.22
C SER A 61 8.35 46.08 43.76
N THR A 62 7.12 46.23 44.25
CA THR A 62 5.92 45.47 43.86
C THR A 62 5.59 45.60 42.37
N VAL A 63 6.04 46.68 41.73
CA VAL A 63 5.83 46.96 40.30
C VAL A 63 6.62 46.01 39.39
N LEU A 64 7.83 45.62 39.78
CA LEU A 64 8.66 44.67 39.02
C LEU A 64 8.00 43.29 38.97
N GLU A 65 7.41 42.84 40.08
CA GLU A 65 6.70 41.55 40.15
C GLU A 65 5.50 41.52 39.19
N THR A 66 4.78 42.63 39.08
CA THR A 66 3.58 42.72 38.23
C THR A 66 3.97 42.73 36.74
N ALA A 67 5.06 43.41 36.37
CA ALA A 67 5.58 43.45 35.00
C ALA A 67 6.19 42.11 34.50
N ILE A 68 6.50 41.17 35.40
CA ILE A 68 6.98 39.82 35.06
C ILE A 68 5.80 38.88 34.71
N THR A 69 4.58 39.18 35.15
CA THR A 69 3.40 38.30 34.97
C THR A 69 2.74 38.31 33.59
N VAL A 70 3.27 39.04 32.62
CA VAL A 70 2.83 38.90 31.21
C VAL A 70 3.93 38.19 30.41
N PRO A 71 3.95 36.84 30.41
CA PRO A 71 4.85 36.09 29.54
C PRO A 71 4.36 36.22 28.09
N THR A 72 5.00 37.11 27.35
CA THR A 72 4.88 37.24 25.89
C THR A 72 5.56 36.09 25.14
N ASP A 73 6.19 35.15 25.84
CA ASP A 73 6.86 33.97 25.28
C ASP A 73 5.95 32.73 25.24
N ASN A 74 5.15 32.52 26.30
CA ASN A 74 4.27 31.34 26.40
C ASN A 74 3.18 31.31 25.31
N THR A 75 2.76 32.46 24.79
CA THR A 75 1.74 32.51 23.72
C THR A 75 2.26 31.97 22.39
N PHE A 76 3.54 32.18 22.08
CA PHE A 76 4.16 31.62 20.88
C PHE A 76 4.45 30.13 21.04
N GLU A 77 4.90 29.68 22.22
CA GLU A 77 5.08 28.25 22.49
C GLU A 77 3.75 27.48 22.52
N LEU A 78 2.71 28.03 23.17
CA LEU A 78 1.36 27.46 23.15
C LEU A 78 0.83 27.36 21.71
N LYS A 79 0.96 28.41 20.90
CA LYS A 79 0.57 28.36 19.48
C LYS A 79 1.37 27.33 18.68
N ARG A 80 2.68 27.19 18.94
CA ARG A 80 3.51 26.17 18.27
C ARG A 80 3.06 24.76 18.64
N LEU A 81 2.81 24.52 19.93
CA LEU A 81 2.33 23.23 20.42
C LEU A 81 0.94 22.89 19.89
N GLU A 82 0.06 23.89 19.79
CA GLU A 82 -1.28 23.76 19.23
C GLU A 82 -1.26 23.47 17.72
N ILE A 83 -0.34 24.10 16.98
CA ILE A 83 -0.10 23.78 15.55
C ILE A 83 0.41 22.36 15.37
N GLU A 84 1.38 21.93 16.19
CA GLU A 84 1.93 20.57 16.09
C GLU A 84 0.87 19.51 16.45
N MET A 85 0.11 19.73 17.53
CA MET A 85 -1.00 18.86 17.92
C MET A 85 -2.08 18.79 16.84
N ASN A 86 -2.46 19.92 16.23
CA ASN A 86 -3.43 19.94 15.13
C ASN A 86 -2.92 19.20 13.88
N LYS A 87 -1.63 19.32 13.57
CA LYS A 87 -1.00 18.57 12.48
C LYS A 87 -0.99 17.08 12.77
N GLU A 88 -0.70 16.67 13.99
CA GLU A 88 -0.70 15.27 14.40
C GLU A 88 -2.10 14.65 14.42
N ILE A 89 -3.11 15.39 14.91
CA ILE A 89 -4.52 14.98 14.81
C ILE A 89 -4.90 14.76 13.35
N ARG A 90 -4.55 15.71 12.47
CA ARG A 90 -4.88 15.64 11.04
C ARG A 90 -4.19 14.47 10.33
N LEU A 91 -2.93 14.18 10.67
CA LEU A 91 -2.22 13.01 10.16
C LEU A 91 -2.88 11.70 10.61
N LYS A 92 -3.26 11.62 11.88
CA LYS A 92 -3.92 10.44 12.46
C LYS A 92 -5.33 10.25 11.92
N GLU A 93 -6.03 11.32 11.57
CA GLU A 93 -7.33 11.26 10.88
C GLU A 93 -7.17 10.73 9.45
N MET A 94 -6.22 11.27 8.68
CA MET A 94 -5.93 10.77 7.32
C MET A 94 -5.50 9.29 7.33
N GLU A 95 -4.71 8.86 8.31
CA GLU A 95 -4.32 7.45 8.43
C GLU A 95 -5.51 6.55 8.74
N ARG A 96 -6.38 6.95 9.67
CA ARG A 96 -7.62 6.21 9.95
C ARG A 96 -8.58 6.20 8.77
N GLU A 97 -8.62 7.27 7.99
CA GLU A 97 -9.43 7.36 6.77
C GLU A 97 -8.91 6.39 5.71
N ARG A 98 -7.60 6.41 5.43
CA ARG A 98 -6.97 5.42 4.53
C ARG A 98 -7.19 3.99 4.99
N GLU A 99 -7.04 3.72 6.29
CA GLU A 99 -7.28 2.37 6.82
C GLU A 99 -8.75 1.95 6.66
N ARG A 100 -9.70 2.88 6.82
CA ARG A 100 -11.12 2.63 6.55
C ARG A 100 -11.38 2.40 5.06
N GLU A 101 -10.77 3.19 4.19
CA GLU A 101 -10.87 3.04 2.73
C GLU A 101 -10.27 1.72 2.27
N GLU A 102 -9.10 1.32 2.77
CA GLU A 102 -8.48 0.03 2.47
C GLU A 102 -9.35 -1.12 2.95
N ARG A 103 -9.90 -1.04 4.17
CA ARG A 103 -10.85 -2.04 4.67
C ARG A 103 -12.14 -2.06 3.86
N ALA A 104 -12.62 -0.91 3.39
CA ALA A 104 -13.81 -0.82 2.54
C ALA A 104 -13.55 -1.44 1.17
N MET A 105 -12.42 -1.12 0.52
CA MET A 105 -12.01 -1.72 -0.75
C MET A 105 -11.78 -3.22 -0.61
N GLN A 106 -11.19 -3.68 0.49
CA GLN A 106 -10.99 -5.11 0.74
C GLN A 106 -12.34 -5.83 0.90
N LYS A 107 -13.27 -5.24 1.67
CA LYS A 107 -14.64 -5.78 1.78
C LYS A 107 -15.38 -5.77 0.46
N GLU A 108 -15.30 -4.69 -0.31
CA GLU A 108 -15.94 -4.60 -1.64
C GLU A 108 -15.35 -5.64 -2.60
N LYS A 109 -14.04 -5.89 -2.55
CA LYS A 109 -13.39 -6.94 -3.32
C LYS A 109 -13.88 -8.32 -2.89
N GLU A 110 -13.94 -8.59 -1.59
CA GLU A 110 -14.46 -9.84 -1.04
C GLU A 110 -15.93 -10.04 -1.40
N GLU A 111 -16.76 -8.99 -1.31
CA GLU A 111 -18.16 -9.01 -1.72
C GLU A 111 -18.30 -9.27 -3.21
N ARG A 112 -17.49 -8.64 -4.06
CA ARG A 112 -17.48 -8.90 -5.51
C ARG A 112 -17.03 -10.33 -5.84
N GLU A 113 -16.05 -10.86 -5.13
CA GLU A 113 -15.63 -12.26 -5.26
C GLU A 113 -16.73 -13.22 -4.79
N HIS A 114 -17.40 -12.92 -3.68
CA HIS A 114 -18.54 -13.67 -3.17
C HIS A 114 -19.74 -13.63 -4.12
N GLU A 115 -20.07 -12.45 -4.65
CA GLU A 115 -21.13 -12.24 -5.62
C GLU A 115 -20.81 -12.98 -6.92
N PHE A 116 -19.57 -12.90 -7.41
CA PHE A 116 -19.13 -13.64 -8.59
C PHE A 116 -19.24 -15.16 -8.37
N ARG A 117 -18.84 -15.65 -7.19
CA ARG A 117 -19.01 -17.06 -6.79
C ARG A 117 -20.48 -17.47 -6.73
N LEU A 118 -21.34 -16.64 -6.15
CA LEU A 118 -22.77 -16.93 -6.07
C LEU A 118 -23.41 -16.95 -7.46
N LYS A 119 -23.02 -16.02 -8.34
CA LYS A 119 -23.49 -15.95 -9.72
C LYS A 119 -23.02 -17.13 -10.56
N GLN A 120 -21.83 -17.68 -10.29
CA GLN A 120 -21.39 -18.95 -10.87
C GLN A 120 -22.27 -20.13 -10.42
N LEU A 121 -22.67 -20.15 -9.14
CA LEU A 121 -23.59 -21.16 -8.61
C LEU A 121 -25.02 -21.00 -9.19
N GLU A 122 -25.50 -19.76 -9.36
CA GLU A 122 -26.85 -19.44 -9.87
C GLU A 122 -26.99 -19.69 -11.38
N LEU A 123 -25.97 -19.37 -12.18
CA LEU A 123 -25.98 -19.57 -13.64
C LEU A 123 -25.90 -21.05 -14.08
N GLY A 124 -25.93 -22.00 -13.15
CA GLY A 124 -25.87 -23.43 -13.50
C GLY A 124 -24.65 -23.76 -14.36
N VAL A 125 -23.53 -23.05 -14.15
CA VAL A 125 -22.26 -23.44 -14.75
C VAL A 125 -21.84 -24.74 -14.07
N ILE A 126 -22.02 -25.84 -14.80
CA ILE A 126 -21.49 -27.15 -14.51
C ILE A 126 -19.95 -27.03 -14.41
N LYS A 127 -19.43 -26.83 -13.20
CA LYS A 127 -18.09 -27.18 -12.69
C LYS A 127 -18.00 -26.76 -11.21
N GLY A 128 -18.52 -27.59 -10.32
CA GLY A 128 -18.68 -27.28 -8.90
C GLY A 128 -17.41 -27.39 -8.04
N SER A 129 -17.40 -26.66 -6.93
CA SER A 129 -17.53 -27.24 -5.56
C SER A 129 -17.31 -26.18 -4.46
N ASP A 130 -18.32 -25.95 -3.62
CA ASP A 130 -18.19 -25.55 -2.21
C ASP A 130 -18.42 -26.81 -1.33
N PRO A 131 -18.03 -26.82 -0.05
CA PRO A 131 -17.58 -28.01 0.68
C PRO A 131 -18.68 -28.71 1.50
N LYS A 132 -18.58 -30.05 1.60
CA LYS A 132 -19.28 -30.93 2.55
C LYS A 132 -20.76 -31.24 2.22
N ILE A 133 -20.98 -32.10 1.21
CA ILE A 133 -21.81 -33.33 1.20
C ILE A 133 -21.36 -34.06 -0.07
N GLY A 134 -20.33 -34.90 0.05
CA GLY A 134 -19.69 -35.54 -1.11
C GLY A 134 -20.17 -36.97 -1.29
N LEU A 135 -21.23 -37.15 -2.08
CA LEU A 135 -21.52 -38.45 -2.68
C LEU A 135 -20.53 -38.64 -3.85
N ASP A 136 -19.43 -39.30 -3.52
CA ASP A 136 -18.54 -40.09 -4.38
C ASP A 136 -18.59 -39.86 -5.90
N THR A 137 -17.79 -38.90 -6.39
CA THR A 137 -17.03 -39.04 -7.65
C THR A 137 -15.68 -38.34 -7.48
N GLY A 138 -14.66 -39.14 -7.18
CA GLY A 138 -13.32 -38.70 -6.79
C GLY A 138 -12.67 -37.66 -7.72
N GLY A 139 -12.25 -36.55 -7.13
CA GLY A 139 -11.52 -35.48 -7.82
C GLY A 139 -10.21 -35.97 -8.43
N PHE A 140 -10.21 -36.11 -9.76
CA PHE A 140 -9.01 -36.43 -10.51
C PHE A 140 -8.14 -35.18 -10.69
N ASP A 141 -7.12 -35.06 -9.86
CA ASP A 141 -6.12 -33.98 -9.93
C ASP A 141 -5.13 -34.26 -11.07
N VAL A 142 -5.38 -33.68 -12.25
CA VAL A 142 -4.56 -33.84 -13.46
C VAL A 142 -3.08 -33.55 -13.16
N SER A 143 -2.78 -32.50 -12.39
CA SER A 143 -1.40 -32.07 -12.08
C SER A 143 -0.61 -33.11 -11.28
N LYS A 144 -1.27 -33.89 -10.42
CA LYS A 144 -0.63 -35.00 -9.70
C LYS A 144 -0.35 -36.19 -10.61
N HIS A 145 -1.24 -36.45 -11.57
CA HIS A 145 -1.16 -37.61 -12.45
C HIS A 145 -0.26 -37.40 -13.66
N VAL A 146 -0.05 -36.15 -14.11
CA VAL A 146 0.92 -35.80 -15.16
C VAL A 146 2.32 -36.35 -14.86
N LYS A 147 2.73 -36.42 -13.59
CA LYS A 147 4.04 -36.98 -13.18
C LYS A 147 4.19 -38.48 -13.42
N PHE A 148 3.08 -39.21 -13.49
CA PHE A 148 3.04 -40.65 -13.78
C PHE A 148 2.87 -40.94 -15.26
N VAL A 149 2.61 -39.92 -16.08
CA VAL A 149 2.57 -40.08 -17.53
C VAL A 149 4.01 -40.37 -18.00
N PRO A 150 4.22 -41.47 -18.75
CA PRO A 150 5.53 -41.79 -19.30
C PRO A 150 6.04 -40.66 -20.18
N LYS A 151 7.36 -40.54 -20.33
CA LYS A 151 7.91 -39.60 -21.31
C LYS A 151 7.55 -40.07 -22.72
N PHE A 152 7.14 -39.14 -23.56
CA PHE A 152 6.87 -39.43 -24.96
C PHE A 152 8.17 -39.84 -25.68
N GLN A 153 8.10 -40.94 -26.44
CA GLN A 153 9.23 -41.47 -27.21
C GLN A 153 8.85 -41.53 -28.70
N GLU A 154 9.51 -40.70 -29.52
CA GLU A 154 9.24 -40.58 -30.96
C GLU A 154 9.56 -41.87 -31.73
N ASP A 155 10.54 -42.66 -31.27
CA ASP A 155 10.96 -43.90 -31.94
C ASP A 155 9.92 -45.04 -31.85
N ASN A 156 9.00 -44.98 -30.88
CA ASN A 156 8.02 -46.04 -30.62
C ASN A 156 6.70 -45.47 -30.08
N VAL A 157 6.05 -44.60 -30.86
CA VAL A 157 4.80 -43.92 -30.49
C VAL A 157 3.68 -44.89 -30.08
N GLU A 158 3.51 -46.01 -30.78
CA GLU A 158 2.53 -47.05 -30.41
C GLU A 158 2.75 -47.62 -29.01
N LYS A 159 4.01 -47.88 -28.63
CA LYS A 159 4.34 -48.41 -27.29
C LYS A 159 4.03 -47.39 -26.20
N PHE A 160 4.25 -46.11 -26.48
CA PHE A 160 3.91 -45.03 -25.55
C PHE A 160 2.40 -45.00 -25.29
N PHE A 161 1.56 -44.99 -26.34
CA PHE A 161 0.11 -45.02 -26.17
C PHE A 161 -0.32 -46.26 -25.39
N ASN A 162 0.14 -47.46 -25.76
CA ASN A 162 -0.19 -48.68 -25.03
C ASN A 162 0.22 -48.62 -23.54
N HIS A 163 1.35 -47.99 -23.23
CA HIS A 163 1.80 -47.82 -21.85
C HIS A 163 0.94 -46.80 -21.08
N PHE A 164 0.61 -45.68 -21.73
CA PHE A 164 -0.30 -44.66 -21.19
C PHE A 164 -1.70 -45.23 -20.92
N GLU A 165 -2.28 -45.99 -21.85
CA GLU A 165 -3.61 -46.58 -21.69
C GLU A 165 -3.65 -47.58 -20.52
N LYS A 166 -2.61 -48.43 -20.40
CA LYS A 166 -2.46 -49.32 -19.25
C LYS A 166 -2.38 -48.58 -17.93
N LEU A 167 -1.65 -47.46 -17.87
CA LEU A 167 -1.56 -46.63 -16.66
C LEU A 167 -2.88 -45.92 -16.37
N GLY A 168 -3.56 -45.41 -17.40
CA GLY A 168 -4.88 -44.80 -17.29
C GLY A 168 -5.93 -45.76 -16.77
N GLU A 169 -5.93 -47.00 -17.23
CA GLU A 169 -6.82 -48.05 -16.72
C GLU A 169 -6.42 -48.49 -15.30
N GLN A 170 -5.13 -48.72 -15.04
CA GLN A 170 -4.62 -49.16 -13.74
C GLN A 170 -4.89 -48.13 -12.64
N LEU A 171 -4.74 -46.85 -12.94
CA LEU A 171 -4.96 -45.73 -12.01
C LEU A 171 -6.37 -45.14 -12.13
N LYS A 172 -7.25 -45.74 -12.94
CA LYS A 172 -8.65 -45.35 -13.16
C LYS A 172 -8.81 -43.87 -13.52
N TRP A 173 -7.98 -43.38 -14.44
CA TRP A 173 -8.04 -42.00 -14.92
C TRP A 173 -9.32 -41.76 -15.73
N PRO A 174 -10.07 -40.68 -15.46
CA PRO A 174 -11.24 -40.33 -16.25
C PRO A 174 -10.87 -40.09 -17.72
N ARG A 175 -11.55 -40.77 -18.66
CA ARG A 175 -11.23 -40.71 -20.10
C ARG A 175 -11.29 -39.30 -20.67
N ASP A 176 -12.13 -38.42 -20.12
CA ASP A 176 -12.23 -37.00 -20.45
C ASP A 176 -10.96 -36.19 -20.09
N LYS A 177 -10.06 -36.75 -19.28
CA LYS A 177 -8.78 -36.13 -18.89
C LYS A 177 -7.59 -36.70 -19.63
N TRP A 178 -7.76 -37.78 -20.41
CA TRP A 178 -6.65 -38.45 -21.08
C TRP A 178 -5.97 -37.57 -22.13
N SER A 179 -6.76 -36.79 -22.88
CA SER A 179 -6.26 -35.82 -23.86
C SER A 179 -5.38 -34.74 -23.22
N ILE A 180 -5.77 -34.24 -22.04
CA ILE A 180 -5.01 -33.22 -21.29
C ILE A 180 -3.72 -33.82 -20.72
N LEU A 181 -3.79 -35.03 -20.14
CA LEU A 181 -2.63 -35.73 -19.57
C LEU A 181 -1.58 -36.02 -20.65
N ILE A 182 -2.02 -36.50 -21.81
CA ILE A 182 -1.11 -36.91 -22.88
C ILE A 182 -0.48 -35.71 -23.60
N GLN A 183 -1.24 -34.62 -23.78
CA GLN A 183 -0.72 -33.37 -24.35
C GLN A 183 0.50 -32.85 -23.59
N SER A 184 0.46 -32.90 -22.25
CA SER A 184 1.56 -32.42 -21.41
C SER A 184 2.89 -33.15 -21.62
N ASN A 185 2.86 -34.33 -22.26
CA ASN A 185 4.04 -35.13 -22.54
C ASN A 185 4.46 -35.12 -24.01
N PHE A 186 3.64 -34.56 -24.91
CA PHE A 186 4.03 -34.47 -26.31
C PHE A 186 5.20 -33.51 -26.49
N THR A 187 6.16 -33.95 -27.30
CA THR A 187 7.32 -33.15 -27.70
C THR A 187 7.45 -33.17 -29.22
N GLY A 188 8.12 -32.15 -29.76
CA GLY A 188 8.47 -32.08 -31.18
C GLY A 188 7.26 -32.22 -32.09
N LYS A 189 7.33 -33.20 -33.01
CA LYS A 189 6.29 -33.39 -34.03
C LYS A 189 4.91 -33.75 -33.46
N ALA A 190 4.84 -34.41 -32.30
CA ALA A 190 3.56 -34.76 -31.69
C ALA A 190 2.82 -33.52 -31.19
N GLN A 191 3.58 -32.55 -30.69
CA GLN A 191 3.04 -31.27 -30.25
C GLN A 191 2.53 -30.43 -31.43
N GLU A 192 3.27 -30.41 -32.54
CA GLU A 192 2.84 -29.73 -33.78
C GLU A 192 1.53 -30.31 -34.32
N VAL A 193 1.40 -31.64 -34.36
CA VAL A 193 0.18 -32.32 -34.81
C VAL A 193 -0.98 -32.01 -33.87
N TYR A 194 -0.75 -32.05 -32.55
CA TYR A 194 -1.78 -31.69 -31.58
C TYR A 194 -2.24 -30.24 -31.72
N SER A 195 -1.31 -29.30 -31.95
CA SER A 195 -1.63 -27.88 -32.17
C SER A 195 -2.35 -27.61 -33.50
N ALA A 196 -2.21 -28.50 -34.48
CA ALA A 196 -2.91 -28.40 -35.76
C ALA A 196 -4.34 -28.98 -35.70
N LEU A 197 -4.70 -29.71 -34.65
CA LEU A 197 -6.06 -30.22 -34.45
C LEU A 197 -7.00 -29.09 -34.02
N SER A 198 -8.29 -29.24 -34.37
CA SER A 198 -9.34 -28.38 -33.85
C SER A 198 -9.49 -28.55 -32.33
N ILE A 199 -10.04 -27.53 -31.65
CA ILE A 199 -10.26 -27.58 -30.19
C ILE A 199 -11.17 -28.76 -29.81
N GLU A 200 -12.13 -29.10 -30.66
CA GLU A 200 -13.05 -30.21 -30.45
C GLU A 200 -12.34 -31.57 -30.60
N ASP A 201 -11.46 -31.71 -31.58
CA ASP A 201 -10.69 -32.92 -31.79
C ASP A 201 -9.56 -33.08 -30.77
N SER A 202 -8.99 -31.96 -30.28
CA SER A 202 -7.92 -31.96 -29.28
C SER A 202 -8.39 -32.37 -27.88
N MET A 203 -9.70 -32.30 -27.64
CA MET A 203 -10.34 -32.76 -26.40
C MET A 203 -10.64 -34.26 -26.41
N ASP A 204 -10.72 -34.89 -27.58
CA ASP A 204 -11.02 -36.31 -27.76
C ASP A 204 -9.73 -37.14 -27.85
N TYR A 205 -9.52 -38.00 -26.85
CA TYR A 205 -8.34 -38.86 -26.79
C TYR A 205 -8.17 -39.77 -28.01
N ASP A 206 -9.26 -40.37 -28.50
CA ASP A 206 -9.19 -41.36 -29.58
C ASP A 206 -8.83 -40.67 -30.91
N LYS A 207 -9.32 -39.44 -31.12
CA LYS A 207 -8.93 -38.61 -32.26
C LYS A 207 -7.49 -38.12 -32.18
N VAL A 208 -7.05 -37.65 -31.00
CA VAL A 208 -5.65 -37.24 -30.76
C VAL A 208 -4.70 -38.42 -31.00
N LYS A 209 -5.01 -39.59 -30.43
CA LYS A 209 -4.24 -40.83 -30.64
C LYS A 209 -4.13 -41.16 -32.12
N LYS A 210 -5.24 -41.15 -32.85
CA LYS A 210 -5.27 -41.46 -34.28
C LYS A 210 -4.46 -40.46 -35.10
N ALA A 211 -4.63 -39.15 -34.86
CA ALA A 211 -3.91 -38.12 -35.60
C ALA A 211 -2.39 -38.19 -35.39
N ILE A 212 -1.96 -38.45 -34.16
CA ILE A 212 -0.54 -38.58 -33.83
C ILE A 212 0.03 -39.88 -34.40
N LEU A 213 -0.67 -41.01 -34.28
CA LEU A 213 -0.24 -42.25 -34.92
C LEU A 213 -0.12 -42.09 -36.43
N GLN A 214 -1.10 -41.49 -37.10
CA GLN A 214 -1.03 -41.22 -38.54
C GLN A 214 0.16 -40.33 -38.90
N ALA A 215 0.38 -39.24 -38.18
CA ALA A 215 1.51 -38.34 -38.42
C ALA A 215 2.87 -39.03 -38.20
N TYR A 216 2.95 -40.01 -37.30
CA TYR A 216 4.13 -40.83 -37.02
C TYR A 216 4.14 -42.18 -37.74
N GLU A 217 3.16 -42.52 -38.58
CA GLU A 217 3.18 -43.66 -39.51
C GLU A 217 3.54 -43.20 -40.93
N LEU A 218 3.02 -42.04 -41.32
CA LEU A 218 3.34 -41.36 -42.57
C LEU A 218 4.82 -40.91 -42.63
N VAL A 219 5.43 -40.68 -41.47
CA VAL A 219 6.86 -40.31 -41.38
C VAL A 219 7.79 -41.52 -41.50
N PRO A 220 7.56 -42.66 -40.84
CA PRO A 220 8.22 -43.92 -41.15
C PRO A 220 8.06 -44.34 -42.58
N GLU A 221 6.99 -43.99 -43.30
CA GLU A 221 6.97 -44.27 -44.75
C GLU A 221 8.04 -43.43 -45.49
N ALA A 222 8.20 -42.16 -45.11
CA ALA A 222 9.29 -41.30 -45.59
C ALA A 222 10.69 -41.69 -45.05
N TYR A 223 10.78 -42.36 -43.89
CA TYR A 223 12.05 -42.78 -43.26
C TYR A 223 12.47 -44.22 -43.64
N ARG A 224 11.52 -45.18 -43.74
CA ARG A 224 11.72 -46.55 -44.23
C ARG A 224 12.12 -46.58 -45.70
N GLN A 225 11.60 -45.66 -46.52
CA GLN A 225 12.07 -45.54 -47.91
C GLN A 225 13.53 -45.07 -47.99
N LYS A 226 14.02 -44.26 -47.03
CA LYS A 226 15.43 -43.86 -46.97
C LYS A 226 16.35 -44.96 -46.44
N PHE A 227 15.83 -45.89 -45.63
CA PHE A 227 16.57 -47.06 -45.14
C PHE A 227 16.43 -48.34 -46.00
N ARG A 228 15.58 -48.34 -47.03
CA ARG A 228 15.54 -49.40 -48.06
C ARG A 228 16.44 -49.12 -49.28
N LYS A 229 17.14 -47.98 -49.30
CA LYS A 229 18.11 -47.61 -50.33
C LYS A 229 19.56 -47.52 -49.80
N LEU A 230 19.84 -48.20 -48.69
CA LEU A 230 21.20 -48.45 -48.20
C LEU A 230 21.48 -49.95 -48.25
#